data_AF-I7LHH7-F1
#
_entry.id   AF-I7LHH7-F1
#
_cell.length_a   1.000
_cell.length_b   1.000
_cell.length_c   1.000
_cell.angle_alpha   90.00
_cell.angle_beta   90.00
_cell.angle_gamma   90.00
#
_symmetry.space_group_name_H-M   'P 1'
#
loop_
_entity.id
_entity.type
_entity.pdbx_description
1 polymer ?
#
loop_
_entity_poly.entity_id
_entity_poly.type
_entity_poly.pdbx_seq_one_letter_code
_entity_poly.pdbx_strand_id
1 'polypeptide(L)'
;MKKNAASKSNKVREIIKGQYEELEIKVNSLIENVYELYGTENVNAVLKEENLLDALLSDELNEKLFVLQKVLLNKDDFIDDPFELIEKLEEKLAYVLARKKVEMELEKKVDEIIEKNNEKFIDDIKLSIIKNKGDQKTAKP
;
A
#
# COMPACT_ATOMS: atom_id res chain seq x y z
N MET A 1 45.24 -13.51 29.82
CA MET A 1 43.79 -13.19 29.88
C MET A 1 43.30 -12.13 28.87
N LYS A 2 44.18 -11.35 28.19
CA LYS A 2 43.76 -10.27 27.26
C LYS A 2 43.19 -10.72 25.89
N LYS A 3 43.44 -11.95 25.42
CA LYS A 3 42.95 -12.45 24.11
C LYS A 3 41.44 -12.73 24.07
N ASN A 4 40.81 -13.07 25.20
CA ASN A 4 39.37 -13.42 25.25
C ASN A 4 38.45 -12.19 25.18
N ALA A 5 38.87 -11.04 25.72
CA ALA A 5 38.07 -9.81 25.70
C ALA A 5 37.98 -9.20 24.30
N ALA A 6 39.09 -9.20 23.54
CA ALA A 6 39.12 -8.68 22.17
C ALA A 6 38.29 -9.53 21.19
N SER A 7 38.34 -10.86 21.32
CA SER A 7 37.52 -11.78 20.51
C SER A 7 36.03 -11.64 20.81
N LYS A 8 35.65 -11.49 22.08
CA LYS A 8 34.26 -11.25 22.49
C LYS A 8 33.74 -9.88 22.00
N SER A 9 34.57 -8.85 22.03
CA SER A 9 34.23 -7.52 21.52
C SER A 9 33.98 -7.49 20.02
N ASN A 10 34.76 -8.25 19.22
CA ASN A 10 34.53 -8.34 17.78
C ASN A 10 33.25 -9.10 17.46
N LYS A 11 32.98 -10.22 18.15
CA LYS A 11 31.73 -10.98 17.94
C LYS A 11 30.48 -10.14 18.23
N VAL A 12 30.51 -9.29 19.25
CA VAL A 12 29.40 -8.38 19.57
C VAL A 12 29.20 -7.33 18.48
N ARG A 13 30.28 -6.74 17.94
CA ARG A 13 30.20 -5.77 16.83
C ARG A 13 29.60 -6.37 15.57
N GLU A 14 30.00 -7.58 15.21
CA GLU A 14 29.44 -8.30 14.04
C GLU A 14 27.93 -8.56 14.20
N ILE A 15 27.48 -8.95 15.40
CA ILE A 15 26.05 -9.16 15.68
C ILE A 15 25.27 -7.85 15.55
N ILE A 16 25.77 -6.76 16.15
CA ILE A 16 25.12 -5.44 16.07
C ILE A 16 25.06 -4.95 14.62
N LYS A 17 26.13 -5.14 13.84
CA LYS A 17 26.17 -4.77 12.43
C LYS A 17 25.13 -5.55 11.62
N GLY A 18 25.04 -6.87 11.82
CA GLY A 18 24.03 -7.69 11.15
C GLY A 18 22.60 -7.26 11.50
N GLN A 19 22.33 -6.95 12.77
CA GLN A 19 21.02 -6.42 13.19
C GLN A 19 20.68 -5.07 12.55
N TYR A 20 21.67 -4.19 12.40
CA TYR A 20 21.48 -2.90 11.74
C TYR A 20 21.18 -3.07 10.24
N GLU A 21 21.88 -3.97 9.55
CA GLU A 21 21.63 -4.29 8.13
C GLU A 21 20.22 -4.87 7.94
N GLU A 22 19.79 -5.79 8.80
CA GLU A 22 18.42 -6.33 8.77
C GLU A 22 17.37 -5.23 8.96
N LEU A 23 17.65 -4.28 9.86
CA LEU A 23 16.76 -3.15 10.12
C LEU A 23 16.67 -2.20 8.93
N GLU A 24 17.79 -1.93 8.28
CA GLU A 24 17.82 -1.09 7.07
C GLU A 24 17.02 -1.73 5.92
N ILE A 25 17.19 -3.04 5.69
CA ILE A 25 16.40 -3.79 4.72
C ILE A 25 14.90 -3.66 5.04
N LYS A 26 14.54 -3.80 6.31
CA LYS A 26 13.14 -3.67 6.76
C LYS A 26 12.59 -2.27 6.46
N VAL A 27 13.32 -1.21 6.80
CA VAL A 27 12.89 0.17 6.56
C VAL A 27 12.76 0.47 5.07
N ASN A 28 13.70 0.00 4.24
CA ASN A 28 13.61 0.15 2.80
C ASN A 28 12.37 -0.56 2.23
N SER A 29 12.04 -1.76 2.74
CA SER A 29 10.81 -2.46 2.35
C SER A 29 9.54 -1.71 2.78
N LEU A 30 9.54 -1.03 3.94
CA LEU A 30 8.42 -0.17 4.33
C LEU A 30 8.24 1.00 3.37
N ILE A 31 9.33 1.63 2.91
CA ILE A 31 9.29 2.69 1.89
C ILE A 31 8.66 2.16 0.59
N GLU A 32 9.12 1.01 0.11
CA GLU A 32 8.56 0.37 -1.10
C GLU A 32 7.06 0.12 -0.96
N ASN A 33 6.62 -0.44 0.18
CA ASN A 33 5.20 -0.68 0.45
C ASN A 33 4.37 0.61 0.44
N VAL A 34 4.91 1.73 0.94
CA VAL A 34 4.25 3.04 0.86
C VAL A 34 4.06 3.47 -0.60
N TYR A 35 5.11 3.33 -1.42
CA TYR A 35 5.05 3.64 -2.85
C TYR A 35 4.04 2.76 -3.60
N GLU A 36 4.00 1.46 -3.31
CA GLU A 36 3.03 0.53 -3.90
C GLU A 36 1.58 0.85 -3.49
N LEU A 37 1.38 1.27 -2.23
CA LEU A 37 0.06 1.49 -1.68
C LEU A 37 -0.58 2.78 -2.18
N TYR A 38 0.18 3.88 -2.16
CA TYR A 38 -0.30 5.23 -2.48
C TYR A 38 0.05 5.70 -3.89
N GLY A 39 1.01 5.05 -4.55
CA GLY A 39 1.48 5.41 -5.89
C GLY A 39 2.57 6.49 -5.87
N THR A 40 3.50 6.40 -6.82
CA THR A 40 4.70 7.25 -6.90
C THR A 40 4.41 8.74 -6.96
N GLU A 41 3.41 9.16 -7.75
CA GLU A 41 3.06 10.58 -7.88
C GLU A 41 2.56 11.17 -6.56
N ASN A 42 1.69 10.44 -5.86
CA ASN A 42 1.12 10.91 -4.59
C ASN A 42 2.18 10.98 -3.49
N VAL A 43 3.01 9.96 -3.38
CA VAL A 43 4.10 9.95 -2.38
C VAL A 43 5.07 11.09 -2.66
N ASN A 44 5.50 11.28 -3.90
CA ASN A 44 6.43 12.35 -4.26
C ASN A 44 5.83 13.75 -4.06
N ALA A 45 4.51 13.92 -4.24
CA ALA A 45 3.84 15.18 -3.95
C ALA A 45 3.93 15.52 -2.45
N VAL A 46 3.63 14.56 -1.57
CA VAL A 46 3.72 14.73 -0.12
C VAL A 46 5.16 15.02 0.31
N LEU A 47 6.13 14.26 -0.21
CA LEU A 47 7.56 14.47 0.11
C LEU A 47 8.03 15.87 -0.30
N LYS A 48 7.54 16.39 -1.43
CA LYS A 48 7.87 17.73 -1.90
C LYS A 48 7.21 18.81 -1.04
N GLU A 49 5.95 18.63 -0.66
CA GLU A 49 5.21 19.57 0.18
C GLU A 49 5.86 19.70 1.57
N GLU A 50 6.27 18.58 2.16
CA GLU A 50 6.90 18.53 3.48
C GLU A 50 8.43 18.76 3.45
N ASN A 51 9.03 18.96 2.28
CA ASN A 51 10.49 19.06 2.08
C ASN A 51 11.30 17.86 2.65
N LEU A 52 10.82 16.64 2.40
CA LEU A 52 11.37 15.39 2.95
C LEU A 52 12.19 14.56 1.96
N LEU A 53 12.34 15.02 0.72
CA LEU A 53 13.00 14.25 -0.34
C LEU A 53 14.46 13.91 0.03
N ASP A 54 15.20 14.87 0.56
CA ASP A 54 16.61 14.68 0.94
C ASP A 54 16.73 13.68 2.11
N ALA A 55 15.84 13.77 3.10
CA ALA A 55 15.79 12.86 4.24
C ALA A 55 15.45 11.42 3.83
N LEU A 56 14.66 11.24 2.76
CA LEU A 56 14.35 9.90 2.23
C LEU A 56 15.55 9.28 1.51
N LEU A 57 16.35 10.09 0.83
CA LEU A 57 17.53 9.67 0.06
C LEU A 57 18.80 9.55 0.91
N SER A 58 18.73 9.98 2.16
CA SER A 58 19.81 9.88 3.14
C SER A 58 20.18 8.43 3.44
N ASP A 59 21.45 8.19 3.78
CA ASP A 59 21.91 6.89 4.30
C ASP A 59 21.56 6.71 5.79
N GLU A 60 21.12 7.78 6.46
CA GLU A 60 20.74 7.76 7.87
C GLU A 60 19.35 7.12 8.06
N LEU A 61 19.32 5.98 8.77
CA LEU A 61 18.10 5.22 9.03
C LEU A 61 17.03 6.06 9.75
N ASN A 62 17.45 6.92 10.67
CA ASN A 62 16.55 7.78 11.43
C ASN A 62 15.85 8.82 10.55
N GLU A 63 16.53 9.32 9.52
CA GLU A 63 15.93 10.26 8.57
C GLU A 63 14.85 9.56 7.73
N LYS A 64 15.15 8.36 7.22
CA LYS A 64 14.15 7.52 6.53
C LYS A 64 12.94 7.20 7.40
N LEU A 65 13.16 6.86 8.67
CA LEU A 65 12.09 6.59 9.63
C LEU A 65 11.24 7.84 9.91
N PHE A 66 11.87 9.02 10.02
CA PHE A 66 11.15 10.28 10.16
C PHE A 66 10.26 10.56 8.93
N VAL A 67 10.78 10.31 7.73
CA VAL A 67 9.97 10.43 6.50
C VAL A 67 8.76 9.50 6.53
N LEU A 68 8.97 8.21 6.84
CA LEU A 68 7.87 7.24 6.95
C LEU A 68 6.84 7.67 8.00
N GLN A 69 7.28 8.16 9.15
CA GLN A 69 6.41 8.67 10.19
C GLN A 69 5.53 9.82 9.70
N LYS A 70 6.13 10.80 9.02
CA LYS A 70 5.42 11.94 8.44
C LYS A 70 4.40 11.50 7.40
N VAL A 71 4.81 10.66 6.44
CA VAL A 71 3.95 10.23 5.33
C VAL A 71 2.81 9.32 5.80
N LEU A 72 3.07 8.37 6.71
CA LEU A 72 2.08 7.36 7.11
C LEU A 72 1.25 7.73 8.35
N LEU A 73 1.88 8.35 9.35
CA LEU A 73 1.25 8.65 10.63
C LEU A 73 0.79 10.11 10.73
N ASN A 74 1.24 10.99 9.82
CA ASN A 74 0.97 12.42 9.86
C ASN A 74 1.32 13.03 11.23
N LYS A 75 2.49 12.65 11.77
CA LYS A 75 2.98 13.08 13.08
C LYS A 75 4.27 13.88 12.95
N ASP A 76 4.30 15.04 13.58
CA ASP A 76 5.45 15.94 13.60
C ASP A 76 6.50 15.53 14.65
N ASP A 77 6.06 14.95 15.76
CA ASP A 77 6.94 14.55 16.86
C ASP A 77 7.60 13.20 16.57
N PHE A 78 8.93 13.15 16.50
CA PHE A 78 9.67 11.91 16.30
C PHE A 78 9.48 10.97 17.48
N ILE A 79 9.13 9.71 17.21
CA ILE A 79 9.11 8.66 18.23
C ILE A 79 10.55 8.23 18.50
N ASP A 80 11.02 8.48 19.73
CA ASP A 80 12.42 8.26 20.12
C ASP A 80 12.90 6.80 20.03
N ASP A 81 11.99 5.82 20.11
CA ASP A 81 12.31 4.40 19.93
C ASP A 81 12.05 3.95 18.48
N PRO A 82 13.09 3.67 17.68
CA PRO A 82 12.95 3.20 16.31
C PRO A 82 12.16 1.90 16.18
N PHE A 83 12.23 1.00 17.17
CA PHE A 83 11.51 -0.27 17.10
C PHE A 83 10.00 -0.07 17.29
N GLU A 84 9.61 0.76 18.25
CA GLU A 84 8.20 1.14 18.48
C GLU A 84 7.64 1.90 17.27
N LEU A 85 8.45 2.79 16.68
CA LEU A 85 8.06 3.50 15.46
C LEU A 85 7.80 2.53 14.31
N ILE A 86 8.70 1.58 14.07
CA ILE A 86 8.54 0.57 13.03
C ILE A 86 7.28 -0.27 13.25
N GLU A 87 7.01 -0.71 14.47
CA GLU A 87 5.79 -1.47 14.79
C GLU A 87 4.53 -0.66 14.45
N LYS A 88 4.48 0.63 14.83
CA LYS A 88 3.37 1.53 14.49
C LYS A 88 3.21 1.76 12.98
N LEU A 89 4.32 1.86 12.25
CA LEU A 89 4.30 1.98 10.79
C LEU A 89 3.73 0.72 10.14
N GLU A 90 4.15 -0.45 10.60
CA GLU A 90 3.64 -1.75 10.15
C GLU A 90 2.15 -1.91 10.43
N GLU A 91 1.70 -1.60 11.64
CA GLU A 91 0.28 -1.62 12.01
C GLU A 91 -0.54 -0.72 11.10
N LYS A 92 -0.06 0.50 10.84
CA LYS A 92 -0.73 1.46 9.96
C LYS A 92 -0.82 0.94 8.52
N LEU A 93 0.27 0.41 7.98
CA LEU A 93 0.29 -0.16 6.63
C LEU A 93 -0.65 -1.36 6.52
N ALA A 94 -0.60 -2.28 7.50
CA ALA A 94 -1.48 -3.44 7.54
C ALA A 94 -2.96 -3.04 7.56
N TYR A 95 -3.31 -2.02 8.35
CA TYR A 95 -4.67 -1.49 8.39
C TYR A 95 -5.13 -0.95 7.03
N VAL A 96 -4.30 -0.13 6.37
CA VAL A 96 -4.66 0.45 5.07
C VAL A 96 -4.73 -0.62 3.98
N LEU A 97 -3.83 -1.59 3.98
CA LEU A 97 -3.86 -2.73 3.06
C LEU A 97 -5.13 -3.58 3.24
N ALA A 98 -5.49 -3.89 4.49
CA ALA A 98 -6.71 -4.63 4.79
C ALA A 98 -7.96 -3.90 4.28
N ARG A 99 -8.02 -2.57 4.50
CA ARG A 99 -9.12 -1.74 4.01
C ARG A 99 -9.19 -1.74 2.48
N LYS A 100 -8.07 -1.48 1.80
CA LYS A 100 -7.99 -1.47 0.32
C LYS A 100 -8.43 -2.81 -0.27
N LYS A 101 -8.06 -3.93 0.36
CA LYS A 101 -8.50 -5.26 -0.05
C LYS A 101 -10.02 -5.42 0.01
N VAL A 102 -10.64 -5.00 1.10
CA VAL A 102 -12.10 -5.06 1.26
C VAL A 102 -12.80 -4.17 0.23
N GLU A 103 -12.26 -2.96 -0.01
CA GLU A 103 -12.79 -2.04 -1.02
C GLU A 103 -12.73 -2.65 -2.42
N MET A 104 -11.61 -3.26 -2.82
CA MET A 104 -11.48 -3.96 -4.12
C MET A 104 -12.45 -5.13 -4.25
N GLU A 105 -12.64 -5.94 -3.20
CA GLU A 105 -13.60 -7.04 -3.22
C GLU A 105 -15.05 -6.56 -3.36
N LEU A 106 -15.37 -5.38 -2.80
CA LEU A 106 -16.68 -4.76 -2.95
C LEU A 106 -16.88 -4.21 -4.36
N GLU A 107 -15.88 -3.51 -4.91
CA GLU A 107 -15.90 -2.96 -6.27
C GLU A 107 -16.15 -4.06 -7.30
N LYS A 108 -15.41 -5.19 -7.19
CA LYS A 108 -15.63 -6.35 -8.05
C LYS A 108 -17.07 -6.87 -8.03
N LYS A 109 -17.70 -6.93 -6.85
CA LYS A 109 -19.10 -7.36 -6.73
C LYS A 109 -20.06 -6.36 -7.37
N VAL A 110 -19.77 -5.06 -7.29
CA VAL A 110 -20.56 -4.03 -7.94
C VAL A 110 -20.48 -4.18 -9.46
N ASP A 111 -19.27 -4.39 -9.99
CA ASP A 111 -19.06 -4.60 -11.42
C ASP A 111 -19.81 -5.84 -11.93
N GLU A 112 -19.72 -6.97 -11.22
CA GLU A 112 -20.46 -8.19 -11.53
C GLU A 112 -21.99 -7.97 -11.57
N ILE A 113 -22.52 -7.12 -10.68
CA ILE A 113 -23.95 -6.77 -10.68
C ILE A 113 -24.32 -5.90 -11.89
N ILE A 114 -23.47 -4.92 -12.24
CA ILE A 114 -23.68 -4.04 -13.39
C ILE A 114 -23.67 -4.86 -14.69
N GLU A 115 -22.67 -5.74 -14.87
CA GLU A 115 -22.57 -6.62 -16.04
C GLU A 115 -23.82 -7.48 -16.19
N LYS A 116 -24.24 -8.17 -15.12
CA LYS A 116 -25.44 -9.01 -15.12
C LYS A 116 -26.72 -8.24 -15.47
N ASN A 117 -26.84 -7.00 -15.00
CA ASN A 117 -28.01 -6.17 -15.32
C ASN A 117 -27.99 -5.68 -16.78
N ASN A 118 -26.81 -5.33 -17.30
CA ASN A 118 -26.64 -4.96 -18.70
C ASN A 118 -27.00 -6.11 -19.64
N GLU A 119 -26.55 -7.33 -19.33
CA GLU A 119 -26.90 -8.54 -20.10
C GLU A 119 -28.42 -8.75 -20.15
N LYS A 120 -29.09 -8.72 -19.00
CA LYS A 120 -30.55 -8.86 -18.92
C LYS A 120 -31.27 -7.79 -19.72
N PHE A 121 -30.84 -6.53 -19.60
CA PHE A 121 -31.45 -5.42 -20.32
C PHE A 121 -31.32 -5.59 -21.85
N ILE A 122 -30.16 -6.03 -22.32
CA ILE A 122 -29.94 -6.33 -23.75
C ILE A 122 -30.88 -7.44 -24.22
N ASP A 123 -31.06 -8.50 -23.44
CA ASP A 123 -31.96 -9.60 -23.79
C ASP A 123 -33.43 -9.19 -23.81
N ASP A 124 -33.86 -8.34 -22.89
CA ASP A 124 -35.21 -7.76 -22.87
C ASP A 124 -35.49 -6.90 -24.12
N ILE A 125 -34.51 -6.12 -24.58
CA ILE A 125 -34.60 -5.37 -25.84
C ILE A 125 -34.74 -6.33 -27.02
N LYS A 126 -33.89 -7.37 -27.12
CA LYS A 126 -33.96 -8.36 -28.21
C LYS A 126 -35.33 -9.03 -28.25
N LEU A 127 -35.85 -9.46 -27.10
CA LEU A 127 -37.18 -10.08 -26.98
C LEU A 127 -38.29 -9.13 -27.40
N SER A 128 -38.21 -7.86 -27.00
CA SER A 128 -39.20 -6.83 -27.37
C SER A 128 -39.21 -6.57 -28.88
N ILE A 129 -38.03 -6.53 -29.52
CA ILE A 129 -37.93 -6.41 -30.99
C ILE A 129 -38.52 -7.63 -31.69
N ILE A 130 -38.28 -8.85 -31.19
CA ILE A 130 -38.84 -10.09 -31.76
C ILE A 130 -40.38 -10.08 -31.65
N LYS A 131 -40.92 -9.77 -30.48
CA LYS A 131 -42.38 -9.68 -30.25
C LYS A 131 -43.02 -8.67 -31.21
N ASN A 132 -42.45 -7.46 -31.28
CA ASN A 132 -42.95 -6.40 -32.18
C ASN A 132 -42.89 -6.79 -33.67
N LYS A 133 -41.94 -7.63 -34.10
CA LYS A 133 -41.89 -8.15 -35.47
C LYS A 133 -42.91 -9.26 -35.75
N GLY A 134 -43.30 -10.03 -34.74
CA GLY A 134 -44.35 -11.05 -34.85
C GLY A 134 -45.73 -10.45 -35.05
N ASP A 135 -46.03 -9.38 -34.31
CA ASP A 135 -47.33 -8.69 -34.36
C ASP A 135 -47.57 -7.93 -35.68
N GLN A 136 -46.51 -7.52 -36.38
CA GLN A 136 -46.62 -6.86 -37.69
C GLN A 136 -46.93 -7.82 -38.86
N LYS A 137 -46.79 -9.14 -38.67
CA LYS A 137 -47.10 -10.13 -39.74
C LYS A 137 -48.54 -10.64 -39.71
N THR A 138 -49.28 -10.43 -38.61
CA THR A 138 -50.69 -10.84 -38.47
C THR A 138 -51.66 -9.69 -38.76
N ALA A 139 -51.16 -8.47 -38.97
CA ALA A 139 -51.94 -7.31 -39.38
C ALA A 139 -51.63 -6.90 -40.83
N LYS A 140 -52.11 -7.70 -41.79
CA LYS A 140 -52.34 -7.24 -43.16
C LYS A 140 -53.67 -7.82 -43.65
N PRO A 141 -54.62 -6.98 -44.12
CA PRO A 141 -55.91 -7.42 -44.66
C PRO A 141 -55.76 -8.21 -45.97
#